data_AF-A0A936FK82-F1
#
_entry.id   AF-A0A936FK82-F1
#
_cell.length_a   1.000
_cell.length_b   1.000
_cell.length_c   1.000
_cell.angle_alpha   90.00
_cell.angle_beta   90.00
_cell.angle_gamma   90.00
#
_symmetry.space_group_name_H-M   'P 1'
#
loop_
_entity.id
_entity.type
_entity.pdbx_description
1 polymer ?
#
loop_
_entity_poly.entity_id
_entity_poly.type
_entity_poly.pdbx_seq_one_letter_code
_entity_poly.pdbx_strand_id
1 'polypeptide(L)'
;MTAITLFDAAQQVRQHLGEIDPDTGELSDAFTQSLDLFEQKGAACVAYDIDETSTIKAMKEALARASEHLKAREARHERFRAYMADCMKATGVSKLSSPDGLFTATLYADRDVSVEIDDGAVFPPELCNEPRPPSPSKSLIKAAIERGEPIAGARIVRRDRLTVK
;
A
#
# COMPACT_ATOMS: atom_id res chain seq x y z
N MET A 1 -15.91 -21.12 26.91
CA MET A 1 -14.76 -20.49 27.57
C MET A 1 -14.18 -19.47 26.59
N THR A 2 -14.33 -18.18 26.87
CA THR A 2 -13.71 -17.11 26.08
C THR A 2 -12.19 -17.18 26.25
N ALA A 3 -11.46 -17.32 25.13
CA ALA A 3 -10.00 -17.38 25.15
C ALA A 3 -9.44 -16.03 25.61
N ILE A 4 -8.50 -16.05 26.56
CA ILE A 4 -7.87 -14.83 27.08
C ILE A 4 -7.09 -14.09 25.97
N THR A 5 -7.24 -12.76 25.92
CA THR A 5 -6.47 -11.91 24.99
C THR A 5 -5.13 -11.50 25.61
N LEU A 6 -4.17 -11.05 24.78
CA LEU A 6 -2.91 -10.50 25.30
C LEU A 6 -3.15 -9.27 26.17
N PHE A 7 -4.20 -8.49 25.87
CA PHE A 7 -4.60 -7.34 26.67
C PHE A 7 -5.08 -7.76 28.06
N ASP A 8 -5.90 -8.81 28.15
CA ASP A 8 -6.40 -9.35 29.41
C ASP A 8 -5.24 -9.92 30.25
N ALA A 9 -4.33 -10.67 29.63
CA ALA A 9 -3.14 -11.19 30.31
C ALA A 9 -2.25 -10.06 30.86
N ALA A 10 -2.04 -8.99 30.07
CA ALA A 10 -1.30 -7.81 30.52
C ALA A 10 -2.02 -7.08 31.67
N GLN A 11 -3.36 -7.09 31.69
CA GLN A 11 -4.13 -6.52 32.78
C GLN A 11 -3.98 -7.32 34.07
N GLN A 12 -3.94 -8.65 34.01
CA GLN A 12 -3.70 -9.51 35.17
C GLN A 12 -2.32 -9.26 35.78
N VAL A 13 -1.28 -9.12 34.94
CA VAL A 13 0.07 -8.74 35.41
C VAL A 13 0.04 -7.40 36.14
N ARG A 14 -0.71 -6.41 35.63
CA ARG A 14 -0.85 -5.10 36.30
C ARG A 14 -1.59 -5.19 37.62
N GLN A 15 -2.57 -6.10 37.74
CA GLN A 15 -3.34 -6.29 38.97
C GLN A 15 -2.49 -6.88 40.08
N HIS A 16 -1.63 -7.84 39.76
CA HIS A 16 -0.77 -8.52 40.73
C HIS A 16 0.63 -7.90 40.86
N LEU A 17 0.86 -6.73 40.24
CA LEU A 17 2.18 -6.16 40.10
C LEU A 17 2.85 -5.89 41.44
N GLY A 18 3.94 -6.62 41.72
CA GLY A 18 4.72 -6.44 42.95
C GLY A 18 4.02 -6.96 44.21
N GLU A 19 3.02 -7.82 44.07
CA GLU A 19 2.51 -8.61 45.20
C GLU A 19 3.60 -9.56 45.70
N ILE A 20 3.89 -9.47 47.00
CA ILE A 20 4.90 -10.27 47.70
C ILE A 20 4.17 -11.07 48.79
N ASP A 21 4.56 -12.33 48.94
CA ASP A 21 4.05 -13.20 50.00
C ASP A 21 4.61 -12.72 51.36
N PRO A 22 3.73 -12.39 52.33
CA PRO A 22 4.14 -11.83 53.62
C PRO A 22 4.89 -12.82 54.53
N ASP A 23 4.75 -14.14 54.31
CA ASP A 23 5.36 -15.17 55.13
C ASP A 23 6.74 -15.60 54.59
N THR A 24 6.94 -15.55 53.26
CA THR A 24 8.19 -15.99 52.62
C THR A 24 9.06 -14.84 52.10
N GLY A 25 8.48 -13.67 51.83
CA GLY A 25 9.18 -12.53 51.21
C GLY A 25 9.45 -12.70 49.72
N GLU A 26 8.88 -13.72 49.07
CA GLU A 26 9.00 -14.00 47.63
C GLU A 26 7.86 -13.37 46.82
N LEU A 27 7.97 -13.35 45.49
CA LEU A 27 6.87 -12.92 44.62
C LEU A 27 5.64 -13.83 44.81
N SER A 28 4.44 -13.26 44.81
CA SER A 28 3.22 -14.04 44.97
C SER A 28 3.01 -15.03 43.82
N ASP A 29 2.37 -16.17 44.12
CA ASP A 29 1.96 -17.15 43.11
C ASP A 29 1.05 -16.52 42.04
N ALA A 30 0.17 -15.60 42.45
CA ALA A 30 -0.74 -14.90 41.54
C ALA A 30 0.03 -14.02 40.54
N PHE A 31 1.05 -13.29 41.02
CA PHE A 31 1.90 -12.48 40.15
C PHE A 31 2.69 -13.36 39.17
N THR A 32 3.31 -14.43 39.66
CA THR A 32 4.10 -15.36 38.82
C THR A 32 3.23 -16.00 37.74
N GLN A 33 2.04 -16.50 38.08
CA GLN A 33 1.10 -17.09 37.12
C GLN A 33 0.62 -16.07 36.07
N SER A 34 0.39 -14.82 36.48
CA SER A 34 -0.01 -13.76 35.56
C SER A 34 1.09 -13.42 34.54
N LEU A 35 2.36 -13.45 34.97
CA LEU A 35 3.52 -13.26 34.09
C LEU A 35 3.64 -14.41 33.09
N ASP A 36 3.58 -15.66 33.55
CA ASP A 36 3.64 -16.84 32.69
C ASP A 36 2.55 -16.81 31.61
N LEU A 37 1.33 -16.42 31.98
CA LEU A 37 0.21 -16.32 31.05
C LEU A 37 0.43 -15.21 30.00
N PHE A 38 0.97 -14.06 30.42
CA PHE A 38 1.34 -12.98 29.52
C PHE A 38 2.46 -13.38 28.56
N GLU A 39 3.50 -14.05 29.05
CA GLU A 39 4.62 -14.52 28.23
C GLU A 39 4.17 -15.56 27.20
N GLN A 40 3.38 -16.55 27.60
CA GLN A 40 2.83 -17.56 26.67
C GLN A 40 1.98 -16.91 25.58
N LYS A 41 1.09 -15.98 25.96
CA LYS A 41 0.25 -15.29 24.99
C LYS A 41 1.06 -14.34 24.10
N GLY A 42 2.08 -13.69 24.66
CA GLY A 42 3.02 -12.83 23.95
C GLY A 42 3.81 -13.61 22.90
N ALA A 43 4.33 -14.79 23.26
CA ALA A 43 5.01 -15.69 22.34
C ALA A 43 4.11 -16.13 21.18
N ALA A 44 2.83 -16.42 21.45
CA ALA A 44 1.86 -16.74 20.40
C ALA A 44 1.61 -15.55 19.45
N CYS A 45 1.54 -14.33 19.97
CA CYS A 45 1.40 -13.12 19.14
C CYS A 45 2.66 -12.86 18.29
N VAL A 46 3.85 -13.09 18.83
CA VAL A 46 5.12 -12.98 18.07
C VAL A 46 5.20 -14.04 16.97
N ALA A 47 4.84 -15.29 17.27
CA ALA A 47 4.81 -16.35 16.27
C ALA A 47 3.86 -16.02 15.11
N TYR A 48 2.69 -15.44 15.42
CA TYR A 48 1.76 -14.94 14.41
C TYR A 48 2.36 -13.81 13.58
N ASP A 49 3.01 -12.82 14.19
CA ASP A 49 3.64 -11.70 13.46
C ASP A 49 4.71 -12.18 12.47
N ILE A 50 5.53 -13.16 12.86
CA ILE A 50 6.56 -13.76 12.00
C ILE A 50 5.91 -14.50 10.82
N ASP A 51 4.90 -15.33 11.08
CA ASP A 51 4.20 -16.09 10.04
C ASP A 51 3.45 -15.17 9.07
N GLU A 52 2.76 -14.17 9.59
CA GLU A 52 2.02 -13.19 8.81
C GLU A 52 2.97 -12.34 7.96
N THR A 53 4.13 -11.95 8.50
CA THR A 53 5.16 -11.22 7.74
C THR A 53 5.66 -12.05 6.56
N SER A 54 5.91 -13.34 6.76
CA SER A 54 6.30 -14.27 5.69
C SER A 54 5.20 -14.39 4.64
N THR A 55 3.95 -14.55 5.07
CA THR A 55 2.77 -14.66 4.21
C THR A 55 2.56 -13.42 3.36
N ILE A 56 2.59 -12.22 3.98
CA ILE A 56 2.47 -10.93 3.28
C ILE A 56 3.58 -10.78 2.23
N LYS A 57 4.81 -11.18 2.55
CA LYS A 57 5.92 -11.13 1.60
C LYS A 57 5.65 -12.02 0.38
N ALA A 58 5.25 -13.26 0.60
CA ALA A 58 4.92 -14.20 -0.47
C ALA A 58 3.77 -13.69 -1.36
N MET A 59 2.74 -13.09 -0.76
CA MET A 59 1.62 -12.47 -1.50
C MET A 59 2.07 -11.28 -2.35
N LYS A 60 2.94 -10.41 -1.83
CA LYS A 60 3.50 -9.28 -2.60
C LYS A 60 4.30 -9.75 -3.81
N GLU A 61 5.11 -10.80 -3.64
CA GLU A 61 5.86 -11.39 -4.74
C GLU A 61 4.93 -12.03 -5.80
N ALA A 62 3.85 -12.70 -5.37
CA ALA A 62 2.84 -13.23 -6.28
C ALA A 62 2.12 -12.13 -7.07
N LEU A 63 1.75 -11.02 -6.41
CA LEU A 63 1.16 -9.86 -7.06
C LEU A 63 2.10 -9.21 -8.08
N ALA A 64 3.39 -9.09 -7.74
CA ALA A 64 4.40 -8.56 -8.67
C ALA A 64 4.47 -9.42 -9.94
N ARG A 65 4.57 -10.74 -9.81
CA ARG A 65 4.54 -11.67 -10.94
C ARG A 65 3.25 -11.56 -11.75
N ALA A 66 2.09 -11.52 -11.09
CA ALA A 66 0.80 -11.38 -11.77
C ALA A 66 0.70 -10.07 -12.57
N SER A 67 1.18 -8.96 -11.99
CA SER A 67 1.27 -7.65 -12.66
C SER A 67 2.20 -7.71 -13.88
N GLU A 68 3.37 -8.34 -13.77
CA GLU A 68 4.29 -8.52 -14.91
C GLU A 68 3.65 -9.33 -16.04
N HIS A 69 2.97 -10.44 -15.69
CA HIS A 69 2.22 -11.23 -16.65
C HIS A 69 1.10 -10.44 -17.32
N LEU A 70 0.35 -9.63 -16.56
CA LEU A 70 -0.69 -8.76 -17.11
C LEU A 70 -0.10 -7.76 -18.10
N LYS A 71 0.95 -7.02 -17.70
CA LYS A 71 1.65 -6.07 -18.58
C LYS A 71 2.14 -6.72 -19.87
N ALA A 72 2.71 -7.93 -19.79
CA ALA A 72 3.16 -8.66 -20.97
C ALA A 72 2.00 -9.06 -21.89
N ARG A 73 0.85 -9.43 -21.33
CA ARG A 73 -0.38 -9.76 -22.08
C ARG A 73 -0.99 -8.52 -22.74
N GLU A 74 -1.08 -7.41 -22.02
CA GLU A 74 -1.53 -6.12 -22.53
C GLU A 74 -0.65 -5.66 -23.69
N ALA A 75 0.68 -5.68 -23.52
CA ALA A 75 1.61 -5.31 -24.58
C ALA A 75 1.50 -6.22 -25.82
N ARG A 76 1.27 -7.53 -25.63
CA ARG A 76 1.04 -8.45 -26.74
C ARG A 76 -0.30 -8.17 -27.44
N HIS A 77 -1.34 -7.85 -26.68
CA HIS A 77 -2.65 -7.52 -27.22
C HIS A 77 -2.59 -6.21 -28.01
N GLU A 78 -1.89 -5.20 -27.49
CA GLU A 78 -1.70 -3.92 -28.17
C GLU A 78 -0.97 -4.10 -29.52
N ARG A 79 0.14 -4.85 -29.52
CA ARG A 79 0.83 -5.21 -30.78
C ARG A 79 -0.07 -5.94 -31.77
N PHE A 80 -0.97 -6.79 -31.29
CA PHE A 80 -1.92 -7.49 -32.14
C PHE A 80 -2.97 -6.53 -32.73
N ARG A 81 -3.47 -5.56 -31.95
CA ARG A 81 -4.38 -4.53 -32.46
C ARG A 81 -3.69 -3.61 -33.47
N ALA A 82 -2.46 -3.19 -33.20
CA ALA A 82 -1.64 -2.41 -34.12
C ALA A 82 -1.44 -3.16 -35.44
N TYR A 83 -1.04 -4.44 -35.39
CA TYR A 83 -0.91 -5.29 -36.57
C TYR A 83 -2.21 -5.36 -37.39
N MET A 84 -3.36 -5.59 -36.74
CA MET A 84 -4.65 -5.60 -37.44
C MET A 84 -4.95 -4.25 -38.09
N ALA A 85 -4.72 -3.14 -37.39
CA ALA A 85 -4.93 -1.80 -37.91
C ALA A 85 -4.01 -1.52 -39.13
N ASP A 86 -2.75 -1.93 -39.08
CA ASP A 86 -1.80 -1.77 -40.18
C ASP A 86 -2.21 -2.58 -41.41
N CYS A 87 -2.69 -3.82 -41.23
CA CYS A 87 -3.25 -4.61 -42.33
C CYS A 87 -4.51 -3.97 -42.92
N MET A 88 -5.41 -3.43 -42.09
CA MET A 88 -6.61 -2.71 -42.53
C MET A 88 -6.23 -1.45 -43.33
N LYS A 89 -5.24 -0.67 -42.88
CA LYS A 89 -4.70 0.49 -43.60
C LYS A 89 -4.09 0.09 -44.94
N ALA A 90 -3.22 -0.92 -44.96
CA ALA A 90 -2.52 -1.36 -46.17
C ALA A 90 -3.47 -1.89 -47.26
N THR A 91 -4.61 -2.44 -46.86
CA THR A 91 -5.64 -2.96 -47.78
C THR A 91 -6.74 -1.96 -48.10
N GLY A 92 -6.77 -0.80 -47.44
CA GLY A 92 -7.85 0.19 -47.56
C GLY A 92 -9.19 -0.24 -46.97
N VAL A 93 -9.23 -1.33 -46.19
CA VAL A 93 -10.46 -1.85 -45.58
C VAL A 93 -10.73 -1.13 -44.26
N SER A 94 -11.78 -0.31 -44.21
CA SER A 94 -12.19 0.41 -43.00
C SER A 94 -13.03 -0.43 -42.03
N LYS A 95 -13.63 -1.54 -42.49
CA LYS A 95 -14.45 -2.44 -41.66
C LYS A 95 -14.22 -3.90 -42.04
N LEU A 96 -13.83 -4.70 -41.05
CA LEU A 96 -13.78 -6.16 -41.12
C LEU A 96 -15.00 -6.73 -40.41
N SER A 97 -15.63 -7.73 -41.02
CA SER A 97 -16.73 -8.49 -40.44
C SER A 97 -16.41 -9.98 -40.53
N SER A 98 -16.80 -10.77 -39.52
CA SER A 98 -16.73 -12.23 -39.62
C SER A 98 -17.67 -12.72 -40.72
N PRO A 99 -17.41 -13.90 -41.33
CA PRO A 99 -18.29 -14.46 -42.37
C PRO A 99 -19.75 -14.58 -41.93
N ASP A 100 -19.96 -14.92 -40.65
CA ASP A 100 -21.30 -15.05 -40.05
C ASP A 100 -21.87 -13.72 -39.50
N GLY A 101 -21.15 -12.60 -39.67
CA GLY A 101 -21.57 -11.26 -39.23
C GLY A 101 -21.56 -11.01 -37.71
N LEU A 102 -21.19 -11.99 -36.90
CA LEU A 102 -21.19 -11.93 -35.43
C LEU A 102 -20.16 -10.96 -34.83
N PHE A 103 -19.00 -10.78 -35.47
CA PHE A 103 -17.93 -9.93 -34.96
C PHE A 103 -17.50 -8.93 -36.01
N THR A 104 -17.23 -7.70 -35.58
CA THR A 104 -16.74 -6.65 -36.48
C THR A 104 -15.59 -5.88 -35.85
N ALA A 105 -14.66 -5.44 -36.69
CA ALA A 105 -13.61 -4.48 -36.35
C ALA A 105 -13.70 -3.30 -37.32
N THR A 106 -13.76 -2.09 -36.80
CA THR A 106 -13.84 -0.87 -37.60
C THR A 106 -12.60 -0.01 -37.31
N LEU A 107 -11.90 0.39 -38.36
CA LEU A 107 -10.78 1.32 -38.29
C LEU A 107 -11.29 2.73 -38.60
N TYR A 108 -11.26 3.59 -37.59
CA TYR A 108 -11.55 5.01 -37.74
C TYR A 108 -10.25 5.77 -37.97
N ALA A 109 -9.88 5.99 -39.23
CA ALA A 109 -8.69 6.78 -39.57
C ALA A 109 -8.86 8.22 -39.05
N ASP A 110 -7.78 8.78 -38.51
CA ASP A 110 -7.63 10.18 -38.10
C ASP A 110 -8.70 10.73 -37.13
N ARG A 111 -9.43 9.84 -36.44
CA ARG A 111 -10.46 10.24 -35.48
C ARG A 111 -9.86 10.71 -34.15
N ASP A 112 -8.89 9.95 -33.64
CA ASP A 112 -8.33 10.19 -32.32
C ASP A 112 -7.16 11.17 -32.44
N VAL A 113 -7.34 12.37 -31.90
CA VAL A 113 -6.36 13.47 -31.94
C VAL A 113 -5.80 13.66 -30.54
N SER A 114 -4.48 13.57 -30.42
CA SER A 114 -3.74 13.87 -29.19
C SER A 114 -2.68 14.92 -29.50
N VAL A 115 -2.45 15.83 -28.55
CA VAL A 115 -1.35 16.80 -28.62
C VAL A 115 -0.12 16.15 -27.98
N GLU A 116 0.91 15.90 -28.79
CA GLU A 116 2.23 15.52 -28.29
C GLU A 116 3.04 16.79 -28.02
N ILE A 117 3.68 16.86 -26.85
CA ILE A 117 4.51 18.00 -26.43
C ILE A 117 5.93 17.50 -26.27
N ASP A 118 6.87 18.13 -26.99
CA ASP A 118 8.29 17.81 -26.91
C ASP A 118 8.90 18.21 -25.56
N ASP A 119 9.88 17.42 -25.10
CA ASP A 119 10.63 17.71 -23.88
C ASP A 119 11.36 19.06 -23.99
N GLY A 120 11.07 19.96 -23.05
CA GLY A 120 11.67 21.31 -22.99
C GLY A 120 10.94 22.38 -23.81
N ALA A 121 9.81 22.05 -24.42
CA ALA A 121 8.98 23.05 -25.10
C ALA A 121 8.45 24.11 -24.12
N VAL A 122 8.55 25.37 -24.52
CA VAL A 122 8.01 26.51 -23.76
C VAL A 122 6.79 27.04 -24.50
N PHE A 123 5.68 27.17 -23.78
CA PHE A 123 4.42 27.64 -24.34
C PHE A 123 4.07 29.03 -23.79
N PRO A 124 3.33 29.84 -24.55
CA PRO A 124 2.68 31.03 -24.02
C PRO A 124 1.82 30.69 -22.79
N PRO A 125 1.78 31.55 -21.76
CA PRO A 125 1.00 31.28 -20.54
C PRO A 125 -0.48 30.98 -20.77
N GLU A 126 -1.08 31.48 -21.87
CA GLU A 126 -2.48 31.25 -22.26
C GLU A 126 -2.77 29.77 -22.62
N LEU A 127 -1.75 29.00 -23.01
CA LEU A 127 -1.85 27.57 -23.32
C LEU A 127 -1.36 26.68 -22.17
N CYS A 128 -0.81 27.29 -21.12
CA CYS A 128 -0.39 26.59 -19.92
C CYS A 128 -1.56 26.53 -18.93
N ASN A 129 -1.74 25.36 -18.30
CA ASN A 129 -2.61 25.29 -17.13
C ASN A 129 -2.10 26.25 -16.05
N GLU A 130 -3.02 26.82 -15.28
CA GLU A 130 -2.66 27.63 -14.12
C GLU A 130 -1.68 26.85 -13.23
N PRO A 131 -0.60 27.48 -12.76
CA PRO A 131 0.38 26.81 -11.92
C PRO A 131 -0.34 26.22 -10.71
N ARG A 132 -0.21 24.91 -10.52
CA ARG A 132 -0.76 24.24 -9.33
C ARG A 132 -0.29 25.01 -8.10
N PRO A 133 -1.19 25.35 -7.15
CA PRO A 133 -0.76 26.00 -5.93
C PRO A 133 0.31 25.15 -5.26
N PRO A 134 1.40 25.76 -4.73
CA PRO A 134 2.49 25.01 -4.13
C PRO A 134 1.94 24.13 -3.01
N SER A 135 2.09 22.82 -3.15
CA SER A 135 1.60 21.87 -2.15
C SER A 135 2.43 21.98 -0.86
N PRO A 136 1.80 21.88 0.32
CA PRO A 136 2.51 22.04 1.58
C PRO A 136 3.54 20.93 1.78
N SER A 137 4.80 21.31 1.97
CA SER A 137 5.88 20.37 2.27
C SER A 137 5.85 19.96 3.75
N LYS A 138 5.45 18.71 4.03
CA LYS A 138 5.43 18.17 5.40
C LYS A 138 6.79 18.20 6.09
N SER A 139 7.89 18.09 5.33
CA SER A 139 9.25 18.15 5.88
C SER A 139 9.64 19.56 6.30
N LEU A 140 9.34 20.58 5.48
CA LEU A 140 9.59 21.98 5.82
C LEU A 140 8.69 22.43 6.97
N ILE A 141 7.42 22.03 6.97
CA ILE A 141 6.47 22.30 8.05
C ILE A 141 6.92 21.63 9.35
N LYS A 142 7.36 20.36 9.30
CA LYS A 142 7.92 19.67 10.47
C LYS A 142 9.15 20.40 11.01
N ALA A 143 10.09 20.78 10.14
CA ALA A 143 11.31 21.49 10.55
C ALA A 143 11.00 22.85 11.18
N ALA A 144 10.05 23.61 10.63
CA ALA A 144 9.62 24.89 11.19
C ALA A 144 8.93 24.73 12.56
N ILE A 145 8.06 23.72 12.73
CA ILE A 145 7.46 23.41 14.05
C ILE A 145 8.54 22.98 15.05
N GLU A 146 9.54 22.19 14.64
CA GLU A 146 10.67 21.79 15.49
C GLU A 146 11.58 22.96 15.87
N ARG A 147 11.67 24.00 15.03
CA ARG A 147 12.35 25.27 15.34
C ARG A 147 11.54 26.21 16.24
N GLY A 148 10.32 25.83 16.62
CA GLY A 148 9.44 26.62 17.47
C GLY A 148 8.59 27.65 16.73
N GLU A 149 8.50 27.59 15.39
CA GLU A 149 7.60 28.44 14.62
C GLU A 149 6.16 27.89 14.70
N PRO A 150 5.18 28.67 15.18
CA PRO A 150 3.79 28.22 15.25
C PRO A 150 3.17 28.21 13.84
N ILE A 151 2.99 27.02 13.26
CA ILE A 151 2.31 26.84 11.96
C ILE A 151 0.84 26.51 12.20
N ALA A 152 -0.05 27.46 11.86
CA ALA A 152 -1.48 27.24 11.90
C ALA A 152 -1.89 26.07 10.97
N GLY A 153 -2.58 25.07 11.52
CA GLY A 153 -3.08 23.91 10.77
C GLY A 153 -2.14 22.69 10.71
N ALA A 154 -0.96 22.73 11.35
CA ALA A 154 -0.05 21.58 11.41
C ALA A 154 0.40 21.27 12.85
N ARG A 155 0.47 19.98 13.20
CA ARG A 155 0.95 19.50 14.51
C ARG A 155 1.83 18.25 14.35
N ILE A 156 2.82 18.11 15.22
CA ILE A 156 3.63 16.88 15.31
C ILE A 156 2.90 15.87 16.18
N VAL A 157 2.65 14.68 15.65
CA VAL A 157 2.12 13.53 16.40
C VAL A 157 3.25 12.53 16.55
N ARG A 158 3.69 12.28 17.79
CA ARG A 158 4.68 11.24 18.12
C ARG A 158 3.93 9.93 18.41
N ARG A 159 4.47 8.81 17.92
CA ARG A 159 3.95 7.46 18.14
C ARG A 159 5.12 6.54 18.48
N ASP A 160 4.91 5.62 19.41
CA ASP A 160 5.92 4.63 19.80
C ASP A 160 6.07 3.55 18.71
N ARG A 161 7.28 3.02 18.55
CA ARG A 161 7.61 2.00 17.54
C ARG A 161 7.92 0.66 18.23
N LEU A 162 7.06 -0.33 18.02
CA LEU A 162 7.38 -1.73 18.30
C LEU A 162 8.36 -2.27 17.24
N THR A 163 9.39 -3.00 17.66
CA THR A 163 10.35 -3.68 16.75
C THR A 163 10.43 -5.15 17.15
N VAL A 164 10.02 -6.05 16.25
CA VAL A 164 10.15 -7.50 16.39
C VAL A 164 11.39 -7.94 15.60
N LYS A 165 12.24 -8.79 16.19
CA LYS A 165 13.46 -9.33 15.57
C LYS A 165 13.36 -10.84 15.46
#